data_AF-A0A7S6MGA3-F1
#
_entry.id   AF-A0A7S6MGA3-F1
#
_cell.length_a   1.000
_cell.length_b   1.000
_cell.length_c   1.000
_cell.angle_alpha   90.00
_cell.angle_beta   90.00
_cell.angle_gamma   90.00
#
_symmetry.space_group_name_H-M   'P 1'
#
loop_
_entity.id
_entity.type
_entity.pdbx_description
1 polymer ?
#
loop_
_entity_poly.entity_id
_entity_poly.type
_entity_poly.pdbx_seq_one_letter_code
_entity_poly.pdbx_strand_id
1 'polypeptide(L)'
;MFWVVWGSALALAVLHQDVWFWGDVTLVLGVVPVGLFYHACFSVACAMVWALAVKFAWPQHLEAWADEFEGPARTRGGRGGGA
;
A
#
# COMPACT_ATOMS: atom_id res chain seq x y z
N MET A 1 0.78 -13.93 -10.27
CA MET A 1 0.87 -13.07 -9.07
C MET A 1 -0.11 -11.91 -9.11
N PHE A 2 -0.30 -11.21 -10.23
CA PHE A 2 -1.32 -10.16 -10.36
C PHE A 2 -2.74 -10.60 -9.93
N TRP A 3 -3.15 -11.81 -10.31
CA TRP A 3 -4.43 -12.40 -9.90
C TRP A 3 -4.64 -12.51 -8.40
N VAL A 4 -3.54 -12.67 -7.63
CA VAL A 4 -3.62 -12.74 -6.16
C VAL A 4 -3.93 -11.34 -5.61
N VAL A 5 -3.24 -10.30 -6.09
CA VAL A 5 -3.48 -8.92 -5.67
C VAL A 5 -4.90 -8.49 -6.02
N TRP A 6 -5.34 -8.73 -7.25
CA TRP A 6 -6.70 -8.45 -7.70
C TRP A 6 -7.76 -9.24 -6.93
N GLY A 7 -7.53 -10.53 -6.69
CA GLY A 7 -8.42 -11.37 -5.89
C GLY A 7 -8.53 -10.88 -4.44
N SER A 8 -7.42 -10.50 -3.81
CA SER A 8 -7.42 -9.93 -2.45
C SER A 8 -8.09 -8.56 -2.39
N ALA A 9 -7.92 -7.71 -3.40
CA ALA A 9 -8.59 -6.41 -3.47
C ALA A 9 -10.11 -6.57 -3.62
N LEU A 10 -10.56 -7.50 -4.48
CA LEU A 10 -11.98 -7.82 -4.64
C LEU A 10 -12.57 -8.41 -3.35
N ALA A 11 -11.85 -9.32 -2.71
CA ALA A 11 -12.27 -9.88 -1.42
C ALA A 11 -12.43 -8.79 -0.37
N LEU A 12 -11.44 -7.89 -0.22
CA LEU A 12 -11.54 -6.75 0.68
C LEU A 12 -12.72 -5.83 0.33
N ALA A 13 -13.02 -5.59 -0.95
CA ALA A 13 -14.15 -4.75 -1.35
C ALA A 13 -15.50 -5.34 -0.92
N VAL A 14 -15.66 -6.67 -0.99
CA VAL A 14 -16.86 -7.36 -0.48
C VAL A 14 -16.90 -7.33 1.05
N LEU A 15 -15.76 -7.62 1.68
CA LEU A 15 -15.60 -7.62 3.14
C LEU A 15 -15.88 -6.21 3.73
N HIS A 16 -15.62 -5.15 2.96
CA HIS A 16 -15.88 -3.76 3.35
C HIS A 16 -17.37 -3.42 3.48
N GLN A 17 -18.27 -4.14 2.80
CA GLN A 17 -19.70 -3.86 2.86
C GLN A 17 -20.29 -4.04 4.26
N ASP A 18 -19.61 -4.81 5.12
CA ASP A 18 -19.92 -4.98 6.55
C ASP A 18 -21.43 -5.06 6.88
N VAL A 19 -22.12 -5.98 6.22
CA VAL A 19 -23.56 -6.18 6.43
C VAL A 19 -23.86 -7.08 7.64
N TRP A 20 -22.84 -7.66 8.26
CA TRP A 20 -22.99 -8.68 9.30
C TRP A 20 -22.90 -8.10 10.71
N PHE A 21 -21.98 -7.16 10.96
CA PHE A 21 -21.83 -6.53 12.27
C PHE A 21 -22.64 -5.24 12.43
N TRP A 22 -23.46 -4.88 11.44
CA TRP A 22 -24.18 -3.60 11.37
C TRP A 22 -25.14 -3.36 12.55
N GLY A 23 -25.64 -4.42 13.19
CA GLY A 23 -26.51 -4.35 14.38
C GLY A 23 -25.89 -4.89 15.66
N ASP A 24 -24.62 -5.31 15.64
CA ASP A 24 -24.00 -5.98 16.77
C ASP A 24 -23.30 -4.97 17.69
N VAL A 25 -23.85 -4.79 18.88
CA VAL A 25 -23.35 -3.89 19.92
C VAL A 25 -22.39 -4.58 20.90
N THR A 26 -21.98 -5.82 20.60
CA THR A 26 -21.02 -6.55 21.45
C THR A 26 -19.75 -5.73 21.63
N LEU A 27 -19.38 -5.49 22.89
CA LEU A 27 -18.20 -4.71 23.24
C LEU A 27 -16.97 -5.63 23.31
N VAL A 28 -16.02 -5.39 22.41
CA VAL A 28 -14.67 -5.95 22.45
C VAL A 28 -13.84 -5.16 23.46
N LEU A 29 -13.12 -5.87 24.34
CA LEU A 29 -12.34 -5.29 25.45
C LEU A 29 -13.17 -4.42 26.42
N GLY A 30 -14.51 -4.54 26.40
CA GLY A 30 -15.43 -3.78 27.26
C GLY A 30 -15.63 -2.31 26.87
N VAL A 31 -15.03 -1.84 25.75
CA VAL A 31 -15.05 -0.41 25.37
C VAL A 31 -15.38 -0.19 23.89
N VAL A 32 -14.99 -1.10 22.99
CA VAL A 32 -15.06 -0.89 21.54
C VAL A 32 -16.16 -1.76 20.94
N PRO A 33 -17.14 -1.22 20.21
CA PRO A 33 -18.12 -2.04 19.48
C PRO A 33 -17.43 -2.98 18.48
N VAL A 34 -17.92 -4.21 18.36
CA VAL A 34 -17.32 -5.24 17.50
C VAL A 34 -17.23 -4.80 16.04
N GLY A 35 -18.22 -4.08 15.51
CA GLY A 35 -18.16 -3.49 14.17
C GLY A 35 -17.00 -2.51 14.00
N LEU A 36 -16.73 -1.67 15.01
CA LEU A 36 -15.61 -0.73 14.98
C LEU A 36 -14.25 -1.45 15.05
N PHE A 37 -14.14 -2.46 15.91
CA PHE A 37 -12.94 -3.30 15.99
C PHE A 37 -12.68 -4.02 14.67
N TYR A 38 -13.73 -4.56 14.06
CA TYR A 38 -13.68 -5.21 12.76
C TYR A 38 -13.17 -4.25 11.67
N HIS A 39 -13.66 -3.02 11.62
CA HIS A 39 -13.16 -2.00 10.68
C HIS A 39 -11.69 -1.64 10.94
N ALA A 40 -11.24 -1.58 12.20
CA ALA A 40 -9.84 -1.34 12.52
C ALA A 40 -8.94 -2.47 11.97
N CYS A 41 -9.34 -3.73 12.17
CA CYS A 41 -8.65 -4.87 11.57
C CYS A 41 -8.69 -4.85 10.04
N PHE A 42 -9.81 -4.44 9.45
CA PHE A 42 -9.95 -4.29 8.00
C PHE A 42 -8.96 -3.26 7.42
N SER A 43 -8.78 -2.11 8.08
CA SER A 43 -7.78 -1.11 7.67
C SER A 43 -6.36 -1.67 7.67
N VAL A 44 -6.00 -2.46 8.69
CA VAL A 44 -4.69 -3.14 8.75
C VAL A 44 -4.54 -4.14 7.61
N ALA A 45 -5.56 -4.97 7.36
CA ALA A 45 -5.56 -5.93 6.26
C ALA A 45 -5.39 -5.25 4.89
N CYS A 46 -6.07 -4.11 4.68
CA CYS A 46 -5.96 -3.32 3.47
C CYS A 46 -4.53 -2.78 3.27
N ALA A 47 -3.92 -2.25 4.33
CA ALA A 47 -2.52 -1.81 4.30
C ALA A 47 -1.54 -2.95 3.99
N MET A 48 -1.76 -4.15 4.54
CA MET A 48 -0.95 -5.33 4.24
C MET A 48 -1.07 -5.76 2.78
N VAL A 49 -2.30 -5.82 2.24
CA VAL A 49 -2.52 -6.16 0.83
C VAL A 49 -1.84 -5.13 -0.07
N TRP A 50 -1.92 -3.84 0.27
CA TRP A 50 -1.22 -2.80 -0.48
C TRP A 50 0.31 -2.93 -0.41
N ALA A 51 0.87 -3.22 0.77
CA ALA A 51 2.31 -3.46 0.92
C ALA A 51 2.79 -4.65 0.07
N LEU A 52 1.99 -5.73 0.02
CA LEU A 52 2.26 -6.87 -0.85
C LEU A 52 2.13 -6.50 -2.33
N ALA A 53 1.13 -5.68 -2.68
CA ALA A 53 0.96 -5.19 -4.04
C ALA A 53 2.18 -4.37 -4.51
N VAL A 54 2.69 -3.46 -3.67
CA VAL A 54 3.93 -2.73 -3.98
C VAL A 54 5.11 -3.70 -4.11
N LYS A 55 5.29 -4.65 -3.18
CA LYS A 55 6.44 -5.56 -3.25
C LYS A 55 6.42 -6.49 -4.48
N PHE A 56 5.25 -6.95 -4.92
CA PHE A 56 5.13 -8.00 -5.94
C PHE A 56 4.65 -7.52 -7.30
N ALA A 57 3.90 -6.42 -7.36
CA ALA A 57 3.33 -5.89 -8.59
C ALA A 57 4.00 -4.58 -9.05
N TRP A 58 4.89 -3.98 -8.24
CA TRP A 58 5.62 -2.79 -8.68
C TRP A 58 6.58 -3.14 -9.83
N PRO A 59 6.45 -2.48 -11.00
CA PRO A 59 7.25 -2.82 -12.15
C PRO A 59 8.68 -2.26 -12.05
N GLN A 60 9.67 -3.14 -12.11
CA GLN A 60 11.10 -2.79 -12.08
C GLN A 60 11.55 -1.93 -13.29
N HIS A 61 10.81 -1.93 -14.40
CA HIS A 61 11.10 -1.06 -15.54
C HIS A 61 10.83 0.42 -15.25
N LEU A 62 9.98 0.74 -14.26
CA LEU A 62 9.75 2.11 -13.82
C LEU A 62 10.91 2.61 -12.94
N GLU A 63 11.54 1.72 -12.17
CA GLU A 63 12.75 2.05 -11.40
C GLU A 63 13.93 2.33 -12.34
N ALA A 64 14.14 1.47 -13.34
CA ALA A 64 15.19 1.70 -14.35
C ALA A 64 15.00 3.01 -15.13
N TRP A 65 13.74 3.38 -15.44
CA TRP A 65 13.43 4.67 -16.06
C TRP A 65 13.68 5.84 -15.10
N ALA A 66 13.34 5.71 -13.82
CA ALA A 66 13.62 6.74 -12.82
C ALA A 66 15.13 6.98 -12.65
N ASP A 67 15.93 5.92 -12.58
CA ASP A 67 17.39 5.99 -12.48
C ASP A 67 18.04 6.65 -13.71
N GLU A 68 17.47 6.45 -14.91
CA GLU A 68 17.94 7.08 -16.15
C GLU A 68 17.66 8.61 -16.18
N PHE A 69 16.54 9.04 -15.58
CA PHE A 69 16.20 10.47 -15.44
C PHE A 69 16.96 11.17 -14.30
N GLU A 70 17.39 10.43 -13.28
CA GLU A 70 18.32 10.89 -12.22
C GLU A 70 19.81 10.83 -12.65
N GLY A 71 20.07 10.92 -13.96
CA GLY A 71 21.41 11.02 -14.53
C GLY A 71 22.36 11.92 -13.72
N PRO A 72 23.65 11.55 -13.64
CA PRO A 72 24.54 11.88 -12.52
C PRO A 72 24.43 13.34 -12.09
N ALA A 73 24.03 13.52 -10.83
CA ALA A 73 24.01 14.81 -10.17
C ALA A 73 25.36 15.54 -10.36
N ARG A 74 25.35 16.52 -11.26
CA ARG A 74 26.34 17.59 -11.41
C ARG A 74 27.81 17.14 -11.50
N THR A 75 28.30 16.99 -12.73
CA THR A 75 29.67 17.42 -13.07
C THR A 75 29.64 18.71 -13.90
N ARG A 76 29.10 19.79 -13.33
CA ARG A 76 29.39 21.17 -13.80
C ARG A 76 29.81 22.00 -12.60
N GLY A 77 31.02 21.74 -12.15
CA GLY A 77 31.67 22.44 -11.06
C GLY A 77 33.12 22.00 -10.97
N GLY A 78 33.98 22.58 -11.80
CA GLY A 78 35.41 22.30 -11.74
C GLY A 78 36.08 22.20 -13.09
N ARG A 79 36.27 23.34 -13.77
CA ARG A 79 37.53 23.56 -14.48
C ARG A 79 37.87 25.04 -14.42
N GLY A 80 38.59 25.39 -13.36
CA GLY A 80 39.46 26.56 -13.41
C GLY A 80 40.69 26.24 -14.26
N GLY A 81 41.34 27.32 -14.71
CA GLY A 81 42.77 27.31 -15.00
C GLY A 81 43.15 27.20 -16.47
N GLY A 82 43.53 28.35 -17.03
CA GLY A 82 44.93 28.52 -17.40
C GLY A 82 45.25 28.58 -18.89
N ALA A 83 45.82 29.73 -19.25
CA ALA A 83 46.66 30.05 -20.41
C ALA A 83 45.96 30.21 -21.77
#